data_AF-A0A3Q1BG50-F1
#
_entry.id   AF-A0A3Q1BG50-F1
#
_cell.length_a   1.000
_cell.length_b   1.000
_cell.length_c   1.000
_cell.angle_alpha   90.00
_cell.angle_beta   90.00
_cell.angle_gamma   90.00
#
_symmetry.space_group_name_H-M   'P 1'
#
loop_
_entity.id
_entity.type
_entity.pdbx_description
1 polymer ?
#
loop_
_entity_poly.entity_id
_entity_poly.type
_entity_poly.pdbx_seq_one_letter_code
_entity_poly.pdbx_strand_id
1 'polypeptide(L)'
;MTTQQTLLVLLLVLTLLTGVMSSQEAQVLHVRVGEMVVLECPYLSHKDGGATPLWTNHSTQDVNVINNMSTSAEQMDVLIHGRSLVILRATINHQGNYSCTYGNASRRFCFGLTVYTTQSREHGEKNQNPSTCYTQQSCTLRCPAVNIPPVNITSNGIMWHKEGESSPQNGYFESISEKDSSVYTCTRSYLYRGQTYNMTFTVSLDVKPSSEILSPHKNEAFRVDLGSTVVINCTVFVNSDFDDAFWLSDGSFVETDNSFPVFYNSTRVKNSKEEKLTASLVFTKISEEDLLKNYTCKLESSHQSSSFVTITLTRKAHHFPLSLTLCIVAIVAVIVLTIGGAVILSRGCSRSKGCVRLNRAKRSSSHLSTSWSRV
;
A
#
# COMPACT_ATOMS: atom_id res chain seq x y z
N MET A 1 -56.51 22.53 -36.19
CA MET A 1 -55.53 22.41 -35.08
C MET A 1 -56.16 23.06 -33.87
N THR A 2 -56.51 22.26 -32.89
CA THR A 2 -57.31 22.66 -31.72
C THR A 2 -56.47 23.53 -30.79
N THR A 3 -57.13 24.43 -30.06
CA THR A 3 -56.54 25.37 -29.07
C THR A 3 -55.60 24.71 -28.05
N GLN A 4 -55.69 23.39 -27.88
CA GLN A 4 -54.80 22.59 -27.04
C GLN A 4 -53.40 22.37 -27.64
N GLN A 5 -53.29 22.27 -28.97
CA GLN A 5 -51.99 22.14 -29.66
C GLN A 5 -51.21 23.46 -29.64
N THR A 6 -51.89 24.61 -29.79
CA THR A 6 -51.25 25.93 -29.67
C THR A 6 -50.79 26.20 -28.25
N LEU A 7 -51.53 25.77 -27.22
CA LEU A 7 -51.10 25.90 -25.83
C LEU A 7 -49.85 25.06 -25.51
N LEU A 8 -49.78 23.81 -26.02
CA LEU A 8 -48.62 22.94 -25.86
C LEU A 8 -47.37 23.50 -26.55
N VAL A 9 -47.54 24.03 -27.77
CA VAL A 9 -46.43 24.66 -28.51
C VAL A 9 -45.95 25.92 -27.79
N LEU A 10 -46.86 26.73 -27.23
CA LEU A 10 -46.50 27.91 -26.45
C LEU A 10 -45.74 27.56 -25.17
N LEU A 11 -46.15 26.51 -24.45
CA LEU A 11 -45.45 25.98 -23.27
C LEU A 11 -44.05 25.43 -23.62
N LEU A 12 -43.91 24.72 -24.74
CA LEU A 12 -42.62 24.26 -25.26
C LEU A 12 -41.70 25.44 -25.66
N VAL A 13 -42.26 26.48 -26.27
CA VAL A 13 -41.50 27.70 -26.63
C VAL A 13 -41.11 28.52 -25.39
N LEU A 14 -41.95 28.55 -24.35
CA LEU A 14 -41.63 29.16 -23.05
C LEU A 14 -40.49 28.42 -22.32
N THR A 15 -40.40 27.09 -22.44
CA THR A 15 -39.23 26.33 -21.93
C THR A 15 -37.95 26.56 -22.73
N LEU A 16 -38.04 27.05 -23.97
CA LEU A 16 -36.90 27.46 -24.79
C LEU A 16 -36.47 28.92 -24.55
N LEU A 17 -37.35 29.75 -23.97
CA LEU A 17 -37.12 31.17 -23.69
C LEU A 17 -36.61 31.47 -22.27
N THR A 18 -36.61 30.49 -21.37
CA THR A 18 -35.71 30.56 -20.21
C THR A 18 -34.30 30.40 -20.74
N GLY A 19 -33.66 31.55 -21.01
CA GLY A 19 -32.26 31.62 -21.40
C GLY A 19 -31.49 30.61 -20.57
N VAL A 20 -30.83 29.69 -21.29
CA VAL A 20 -29.95 28.66 -20.71
C VAL A 20 -28.86 29.39 -19.96
N MET A 21 -29.14 29.71 -18.70
CA MET A 21 -28.14 30.07 -17.72
C MET A 21 -27.33 28.78 -17.61
N SER A 22 -26.15 28.79 -18.23
CA SER A 22 -25.27 27.63 -18.26
C SER A 22 -25.05 27.23 -16.81
N SER A 23 -25.66 26.13 -16.37
CA SER A 23 -25.62 25.66 -14.99
C SER A 23 -24.24 25.05 -14.74
N GLN A 24 -23.21 25.88 -14.74
CA GLN A 24 -22.01 25.57 -13.99
C GLN A 24 -22.42 25.69 -12.53
N GLU A 25 -22.46 24.54 -11.85
CA GLU A 25 -22.70 24.42 -10.42
C GLU A 25 -21.83 25.46 -9.69
N ALA A 26 -22.48 26.36 -8.95
CA ALA A 26 -21.77 27.48 -8.32
C ALA A 26 -20.82 26.91 -7.26
N GLN A 27 -19.53 27.28 -7.34
CA GLN A 27 -18.56 26.86 -6.33
C GLN A 27 -18.91 27.53 -4.99
N VAL A 28 -19.20 26.74 -3.97
CA VAL A 28 -19.54 27.27 -2.63
C VAL A 28 -18.30 27.23 -1.73
N LEU A 29 -17.95 28.38 -1.16
CA LEU A 29 -16.91 28.52 -0.15
C LEU A 29 -17.54 28.76 1.22
N HIS A 30 -17.02 28.04 2.21
CA HIS A 30 -17.38 28.18 3.61
C HIS A 30 -16.17 28.73 4.37
N VAL A 31 -16.31 29.89 5.00
CA VAL A 31 -15.18 30.62 5.63
C VAL A 31 -15.60 31.13 7.01
N ARG A 32 -14.67 31.30 7.96
CA ARG A 32 -14.96 31.91 9.26
C ARG A 32 -14.75 33.43 9.23
N VAL A 33 -15.47 34.14 10.10
CA VAL A 33 -15.24 35.58 10.32
C VAL A 33 -13.76 35.82 10.67
N GLY A 34 -13.16 36.82 10.01
CA GLY A 34 -11.76 37.22 10.16
C GLY A 34 -10.77 36.53 9.22
N GLU A 35 -11.15 35.45 8.54
CA GLU A 35 -10.28 34.73 7.61
C GLU A 35 -10.20 35.40 6.24
N MET A 36 -9.10 35.14 5.53
CA MET A 36 -8.93 35.58 4.15
C MET A 36 -9.77 34.71 3.20
N VAL A 37 -10.44 35.34 2.24
CA VAL A 37 -11.15 34.67 1.15
C VAL A 37 -10.45 34.98 -0.16
N VAL A 38 -10.29 33.98 -1.01
CA VAL A 38 -9.83 34.18 -2.39
C VAL A 38 -10.81 33.46 -3.32
N LEU A 39 -11.46 34.24 -4.18
CA LEU A 39 -12.24 33.73 -5.30
C LEU A 39 -11.42 33.95 -6.56
N GLU A 40 -11.02 32.87 -7.22
CA GLU A 40 -10.25 32.95 -8.46
C GLU A 40 -11.16 32.70 -9.66
N CYS A 41 -11.19 33.65 -10.60
CA CYS A 41 -11.95 33.49 -11.82
C CYS A 41 -11.26 32.47 -12.76
N PRO A 42 -11.95 31.41 -13.22
CA PRO A 42 -11.38 30.42 -14.13
C PRO A 42 -10.80 31.05 -15.40
N TYR A 43 -9.79 30.41 -15.99
CA TYR A 43 -9.17 30.88 -17.23
C TYR A 43 -10.03 30.53 -18.45
N LEU A 44 -10.19 31.47 -19.38
CA LEU A 44 -10.75 31.20 -20.71
C LEU A 44 -9.59 31.23 -21.74
N SER A 45 -9.50 30.19 -22.56
CA SER A 45 -8.37 29.95 -23.47
C SER A 45 -8.05 31.13 -24.41
N HIS A 46 -6.75 31.49 -24.47
CA HIS A 46 -5.93 32.29 -25.40
C HIS A 46 -6.47 33.48 -26.24
N LYS A 47 -7.77 33.72 -26.38
CA LYS A 47 -8.29 34.84 -27.19
C LYS A 47 -8.44 36.16 -26.44
N ASP A 48 -8.49 36.11 -25.11
CA ASP A 48 -8.62 37.29 -24.26
C ASP A 48 -7.25 37.60 -23.64
N GLY A 49 -6.38 38.24 -24.42
CA GLY A 49 -5.06 38.69 -23.96
C GLY A 49 -5.19 39.57 -22.72
N GLY A 50 -4.79 39.06 -21.56
CA GLY A 50 -4.53 39.84 -20.35
C GLY A 50 -5.71 40.60 -19.73
N ALA A 51 -6.95 40.33 -20.13
CA ALA A 51 -8.12 41.04 -19.62
C ALA A 51 -8.42 40.67 -18.15
N THR A 52 -8.52 41.68 -17.28
CA THR A 52 -8.97 41.49 -15.89
C THR A 52 -10.48 41.22 -15.85
N PRO A 53 -10.94 40.17 -15.15
CA PRO A 53 -12.36 39.88 -15.06
C PRO A 53 -13.11 40.97 -14.29
N LEU A 54 -14.34 41.23 -14.71
CA LEU A 54 -15.28 42.06 -13.98
C LEU A 54 -15.92 41.24 -12.87
N TRP A 55 -15.82 41.72 -11.63
CA TRP A 55 -16.42 41.08 -10.46
C TRP A 55 -17.73 41.77 -10.08
N THR A 56 -18.73 40.98 -9.72
CA THR A 56 -20.04 41.44 -9.28
C THR A 56 -20.49 40.68 -8.05
N ASN A 57 -21.16 41.37 -7.13
CA ASN A 57 -21.90 40.78 -6.02
C ASN A 57 -23.40 40.90 -6.30
N HIS A 58 -24.12 39.78 -6.15
CA HIS A 58 -25.56 39.69 -6.31
C HIS A 58 -26.22 39.75 -4.94
N SER A 59 -26.86 40.88 -4.65
CA SER A 59 -27.87 40.97 -3.59
C SER A 59 -29.23 40.57 -4.15
N THR A 60 -30.21 40.29 -3.28
CA THR A 60 -31.57 39.89 -3.66
C THR A 60 -32.32 40.95 -4.48
N GLN A 61 -31.82 42.18 -4.55
CA GLN A 61 -32.45 43.29 -5.29
C GLN A 61 -31.50 44.05 -6.25
N ASP A 62 -30.18 43.93 -6.14
CA ASP A 62 -29.21 44.72 -6.93
C ASP A 62 -27.94 43.93 -7.30
N VAL A 63 -27.38 44.24 -8.48
CA VAL A 63 -26.06 43.76 -8.93
C VAL A 63 -25.03 44.86 -8.72
N ASN A 64 -24.15 44.66 -7.74
CA ASN A 64 -23.10 45.63 -7.42
C ASN A 64 -21.80 45.25 -8.12
N VAL A 65 -21.31 46.13 -8.99
CA VAL A 65 -19.98 45.98 -9.61
C VAL A 65 -18.90 46.30 -8.59
N ILE A 66 -17.97 45.36 -8.39
CA ILE A 66 -16.85 45.54 -7.47
C ILE A 66 -15.68 46.11 -8.26
N ASN A 67 -15.29 47.34 -7.94
CA ASN A 67 -14.19 48.03 -8.59
C ASN A 67 -13.10 48.35 -7.56
N ASN A 68 -11.84 48.31 -8.00
CA ASN A 68 -10.68 48.64 -7.15
C ASN A 68 -10.64 50.11 -6.67
N MET A 69 -11.49 50.98 -7.25
CA MET A 69 -11.52 52.43 -7.02
C MET A 69 -12.77 52.91 -6.25
N SER A 70 -13.66 52.01 -5.82
CA SER A 70 -14.80 52.44 -4.98
C SER A 70 -14.35 52.64 -3.55
N THR A 71 -14.65 53.80 -2.97
CA THR A 71 -14.35 54.15 -1.56
C THR A 71 -14.90 53.14 -0.55
N SER A 72 -15.93 52.37 -0.93
CA SER A 72 -16.47 51.25 -0.15
C SER A 72 -15.57 49.99 -0.14
N ALA A 73 -14.78 49.74 -1.19
CA ALA A 73 -13.94 48.53 -1.32
C ALA A 73 -12.66 48.65 -0.48
N GLU A 74 -12.04 49.84 -0.45
CA GLU A 74 -10.91 50.12 0.44
C GLU A 74 -11.31 50.08 1.93
N GLN A 75 -12.56 50.41 2.24
CA GLN A 75 -13.09 50.37 3.60
C GLN A 75 -13.60 48.97 4.04
N MET A 76 -13.76 48.03 3.10
CA MET A 76 -14.24 46.65 3.37
C MET A 76 -13.14 45.57 3.28
N ASP A 77 -11.86 45.94 3.18
CA ASP A 77 -10.75 44.97 3.07
C ASP A 77 -10.88 44.05 1.82
N VAL A 78 -11.55 44.53 0.75
CA VAL A 78 -11.76 43.79 -0.52
C VAL A 78 -10.84 44.31 -1.61
N LEU A 79 -10.15 43.40 -2.31
CA LEU A 79 -9.17 43.70 -3.33
C LEU A 79 -9.46 42.89 -4.60
N ILE A 80 -9.25 43.50 -5.76
CA ILE A 80 -9.18 42.76 -7.02
C ILE A 80 -7.72 42.74 -7.46
N HIS A 81 -7.17 41.54 -7.62
CA HIS A 81 -5.79 41.37 -8.04
C HIS A 81 -5.68 40.30 -9.11
N GLY A 82 -5.27 40.73 -10.31
CA GLY A 82 -5.27 39.87 -11.49
C GLY A 82 -6.67 39.33 -11.78
N ARG A 83 -6.84 38.02 -11.61
CA ARG A 83 -8.12 37.31 -11.83
C ARG A 83 -8.86 36.97 -10.54
N SER A 84 -8.31 37.39 -9.40
CA SER A 84 -8.82 37.00 -8.09
C SER A 84 -9.49 38.16 -7.39
N LEU A 85 -10.64 37.90 -6.78
CA LEU A 85 -11.23 38.74 -5.75
C LEU A 85 -10.75 38.22 -4.39
N VAL A 86 -10.11 39.09 -3.62
CA VAL A 86 -9.54 38.77 -2.31
C VAL A 86 -10.27 39.59 -1.25
N ILE A 87 -10.76 38.93 -0.21
CA ILE A 87 -11.29 39.59 0.98
C ILE A 87 -10.28 39.31 2.09
N LEU A 88 -9.57 40.33 2.58
CA LEU A 88 -8.49 40.13 3.54
C LEU A 88 -9.01 39.61 4.89
N ARG A 89 -10.17 40.12 5.33
CA ARG A 89 -10.87 39.69 6.56
C ARG A 89 -12.36 39.52 6.29
N ALA A 90 -12.83 38.29 6.26
CA ALA A 90 -14.24 37.97 6.06
C ALA A 90 -15.10 38.52 7.21
N THR A 91 -16.27 39.06 6.88
CA THR A 91 -17.29 39.48 7.84
C THR A 91 -18.62 38.91 7.36
N ILE A 92 -19.64 38.88 8.23
CA ILE A 92 -20.97 38.38 7.85
C ILE A 92 -21.54 39.17 6.66
N ASN A 93 -21.19 40.44 6.52
CA ASN A 93 -21.64 41.30 5.41
C ASN A 93 -21.02 40.88 4.06
N HIS A 94 -19.94 40.11 4.07
CA HIS A 94 -19.34 39.58 2.85
C HIS A 94 -20.06 38.33 2.34
N GLN A 95 -20.98 37.73 3.10
CA GLN A 95 -21.78 36.60 2.64
C GLN A 95 -22.64 36.98 1.43
N GLY A 96 -22.68 36.10 0.42
CA GLY A 96 -23.48 36.35 -0.78
C GLY A 96 -23.00 35.58 -2.00
N ASN A 97 -23.61 35.90 -3.14
CA ASN A 97 -23.27 35.29 -4.42
C ASN A 97 -22.40 36.25 -5.23
N TYR A 98 -21.21 35.79 -5.58
CA TYR A 98 -20.26 36.53 -6.39
C TYR A 98 -20.25 35.94 -7.80
N SER A 99 -19.94 36.77 -8.79
CA SER A 99 -19.64 36.26 -10.11
C SER A 99 -18.58 37.06 -10.83
N CYS A 100 -17.86 36.38 -11.71
CA CYS A 100 -16.88 37.01 -12.59
C CYS A 100 -17.22 36.75 -14.07
N THR A 101 -16.95 37.76 -14.90
CA THR A 101 -17.12 37.72 -16.36
C THR A 101 -15.91 38.36 -17.05
N TYR A 102 -15.53 37.85 -18.22
CA TYR A 102 -14.50 38.46 -19.06
C TYR A 102 -15.17 39.19 -20.23
N GLY A 103 -14.97 40.51 -20.34
CA GLY A 103 -15.55 41.33 -21.43
C GLY A 103 -17.05 41.11 -21.64
N ASN A 104 -17.50 41.05 -22.90
CA ASN A 104 -18.87 40.72 -23.30
C ASN A 104 -19.14 39.20 -23.35
N ALA A 105 -18.33 38.38 -22.68
CA ALA A 105 -18.52 36.93 -22.72
C ALA A 105 -19.86 36.54 -22.11
N SER A 106 -20.59 35.66 -22.80
CA SER A 106 -21.85 35.08 -22.32
C SER A 106 -21.66 34.15 -21.11
N ARG A 107 -20.40 33.78 -20.80
CA ARG A 107 -20.07 32.85 -19.71
C ARG A 107 -19.81 33.62 -18.42
N ARG A 108 -20.58 33.29 -17.40
CA ARG A 108 -20.48 33.83 -16.05
C ARG A 108 -20.12 32.73 -15.08
N PHE A 109 -19.04 32.90 -14.34
CA PHE A 109 -18.67 31.98 -13.27
C PHE A 109 -19.27 32.48 -11.96
N CYS A 110 -20.00 31.63 -11.26
CA CYS A 110 -20.71 31.98 -10.02
C CYS A 110 -20.06 31.29 -8.82
N PHE A 111 -19.97 32.03 -7.72
CA PHE A 111 -19.43 31.57 -6.44
C PHE A 111 -20.42 31.90 -5.34
N GLY A 112 -20.69 30.96 -4.44
CA GLY A 112 -21.43 31.22 -3.21
C GLY A 112 -20.45 31.37 -2.04
N LEU A 113 -20.50 32.47 -1.30
CA LEU A 113 -19.68 32.66 -0.10
C LEU A 113 -20.58 32.61 1.13
N THR A 114 -20.35 31.64 2.01
CA THR A 114 -21.02 31.53 3.32
C THR A 114 -20.01 31.82 4.43
N VAL A 115 -20.33 32.78 5.31
CA VAL A 115 -19.43 33.20 6.39
C VAL A 115 -19.99 32.76 7.74
N TYR A 116 -19.22 31.95 8.45
CA TYR A 116 -19.59 31.38 9.74
C TYR A 116 -18.99 32.17 10.91
N THR A 117 -19.76 32.35 11.96
CA THR A 117 -19.24 32.84 13.25
C THR A 117 -18.40 31.76 13.92
N THR A 118 -17.48 32.17 14.80
CA THR A 118 -16.51 31.27 15.48
C THR A 118 -17.16 30.16 16.32
N GLN A 119 -18.45 30.30 16.67
CA GLN A 119 -19.20 29.31 17.46
C GLN A 119 -19.90 28.23 16.62
N SER A 120 -19.92 28.35 15.29
CA SER A 120 -20.60 27.38 14.43
C SER A 120 -19.77 26.12 14.21
N ARG A 121 -20.34 24.97 14.61
CA ARG A 121 -19.80 23.63 14.31
C ARG A 121 -19.98 23.23 12.84
N GLU A 122 -20.95 23.81 12.14
CA GLU A 122 -21.30 23.48 10.75
C GLU A 122 -20.16 23.76 9.76
N HIS A 123 -19.31 24.76 10.05
CA HIS A 123 -18.13 25.04 9.21
C HIS A 123 -17.16 23.85 9.18
N GLY A 124 -17.00 23.15 10.31
CA GLY A 124 -16.10 22.02 10.43
C GLY A 124 -16.55 20.83 9.58
N GLU A 125 -17.86 20.59 9.47
CA GLU A 125 -18.45 19.48 8.73
C GLU A 125 -18.40 19.69 7.21
N LYS A 126 -18.66 20.90 6.73
CA LYS A 126 -18.70 21.19 5.28
C LYS A 126 -17.33 21.31 4.62
N ASN A 127 -16.26 21.51 5.42
CA ASN A 127 -14.90 21.73 4.93
C ASN A 127 -13.92 20.59 5.26
N GLN A 128 -14.42 19.38 5.55
CA GLN A 128 -13.54 18.25 5.84
C GLN A 128 -12.88 17.71 4.58
N ASN A 129 -11.55 17.76 4.56
CA ASN A 129 -10.75 17.15 3.52
C ASN A 129 -10.25 15.79 4.03
N PRO A 130 -10.65 14.66 3.41
CA PRO A 130 -10.19 13.35 3.86
C PRO A 130 -8.69 13.17 3.57
N SER A 131 -7.99 12.54 4.50
CA SER A 131 -6.60 12.13 4.36
C SER A 131 -6.44 10.74 4.95
N THR A 132 -5.61 9.90 4.33
CA THR A 132 -5.37 8.53 4.80
C THR A 132 -3.88 8.32 5.01
N CYS A 133 -3.51 7.71 6.13
CA CYS A 133 -2.16 7.24 6.39
C CYS A 133 -2.18 5.80 6.92
N TYR A 134 -1.01 5.16 6.98
CA TYR A 134 -0.87 3.75 7.32
C TYR A 134 0.00 3.57 8.56
N THR A 135 -0.39 2.67 9.46
CA THR A 135 0.29 2.48 10.76
C THR A 135 1.77 2.12 10.60
N GLN A 136 2.61 2.54 11.55
CA GLN A 136 4.06 2.26 11.56
C GLN A 136 4.86 2.91 10.41
N GLN A 137 4.23 3.80 9.63
CA GLN A 137 4.89 4.55 8.56
C GLN A 137 5.01 6.02 8.92
N SER A 138 5.96 6.70 8.28
CA SER A 138 6.01 8.15 8.31
C SER A 138 4.83 8.74 7.53
N CYS A 139 4.15 9.72 8.10
CA CYS A 139 2.99 10.36 7.49
C CYS A 139 3.15 11.89 7.57
N THR A 140 2.87 12.58 6.47
CA THR A 140 2.87 14.05 6.44
C THR A 140 1.50 14.56 6.06
N LEU A 141 0.88 15.31 6.95
CA LEU A 141 -0.39 15.98 6.68
C LEU A 141 -0.20 17.03 5.57
N ARG A 142 -1.09 16.98 4.59
CA ARG A 142 -1.11 17.93 3.47
C ARG A 142 -2.25 18.90 3.67
N CYS A 143 -1.91 20.17 3.86
CA CYS A 143 -2.91 21.23 3.93
C CYS A 143 -3.44 21.50 2.52
N PRO A 144 -4.76 21.54 2.28
CA PRO A 144 -5.34 21.76 0.96
C PRO A 144 -4.72 22.97 0.23
N ALA A 145 -4.36 22.78 -1.04
CA ALA A 145 -3.73 23.80 -1.88
C ALA A 145 -4.76 24.45 -2.82
N VAL A 146 -5.87 24.91 -2.25
CA VAL A 146 -6.98 25.56 -2.97
C VAL A 146 -7.07 27.03 -2.55
N ASN A 147 -7.68 27.86 -3.40
CA ASN A 147 -7.93 29.28 -3.14
C ASN A 147 -6.64 30.04 -2.74
N ILE A 148 -5.53 29.74 -3.43
CA ILE A 148 -4.23 30.33 -3.15
C ILE A 148 -4.25 31.80 -3.61
N PRO A 149 -3.86 32.75 -2.76
CA PRO A 149 -3.85 34.16 -3.14
C PRO A 149 -2.79 34.43 -4.22
N PRO A 150 -2.96 35.51 -4.99
CA PRO A 150 -2.02 35.86 -6.04
C PRO A 150 -0.64 36.22 -5.51
N VAL A 151 0.36 36.20 -6.39
CA VAL A 151 1.80 36.34 -6.08
C VAL A 151 2.18 37.57 -5.23
N ASN A 152 1.37 38.63 -5.23
CA ASN A 152 1.63 39.83 -4.43
C ASN A 152 1.30 39.66 -2.93
N ILE A 153 0.67 38.55 -2.55
CA ILE A 153 0.37 38.18 -1.17
C ILE A 153 1.30 37.01 -0.82
N THR A 154 2.29 37.25 0.03
CA THR A 154 3.36 36.29 0.30
C THR A 154 2.91 35.24 1.31
N SER A 155 3.14 33.96 1.03
CA SER A 155 2.90 32.89 2.00
C SER A 155 3.90 32.97 3.16
N ASN A 156 3.40 32.83 4.39
CA ASN A 156 4.19 32.92 5.63
C ASN A 156 4.17 31.61 6.44
N GLY A 157 3.91 30.49 5.77
CA GLY A 157 3.95 29.14 6.36
C GLY A 157 2.60 28.55 6.73
N ILE A 158 2.65 27.36 7.33
CA ILE A 158 1.48 26.54 7.69
C ILE A 158 1.67 26.07 9.12
N MET A 159 0.63 26.23 9.94
CA MET A 159 0.59 25.76 11.33
C MET A 159 -0.55 24.74 11.49
N TRP A 160 -0.27 23.60 12.13
CA TRP A 160 -1.27 22.57 12.39
C TRP A 160 -1.73 22.57 13.84
N HIS A 161 -3.00 22.27 14.04
CA HIS A 161 -3.61 22.01 15.34
C HIS A 161 -4.46 20.76 15.26
N LYS A 162 -4.34 19.88 16.25
CA LYS A 162 -5.23 18.74 16.41
C LYS A 162 -6.44 19.16 17.23
N GLU A 163 -7.63 18.72 16.84
CA GLU A 163 -8.83 19.05 17.59
C GLU A 163 -8.74 18.54 19.04
N GLY A 164 -9.01 19.43 20.00
CA GLY A 164 -8.89 19.15 21.44
C GLY A 164 -7.50 19.40 22.04
N GLU A 165 -6.50 19.74 21.22
CA GLU A 165 -5.15 20.07 21.70
C GLU A 165 -4.82 21.55 21.41
N SER A 166 -4.17 22.22 22.37
CA SER A 166 -3.81 23.64 22.25
C SER A 166 -2.44 23.88 21.62
N SER A 167 -1.55 22.89 21.67
CA SER A 167 -0.21 22.98 21.10
C SER A 167 -0.22 22.87 19.58
N PRO A 168 0.56 23.70 18.86
CA PRO A 168 0.77 23.52 17.44
C PRO A 168 1.55 22.21 17.18
N GLN A 169 1.26 21.58 16.05
CA GLN A 169 1.89 20.35 15.59
C GLN A 169 2.68 20.60 14.29
N ASN A 170 3.75 19.83 14.07
CA ASN A 170 4.57 19.94 12.86
C ASN A 170 3.84 19.40 11.60
N GLY A 171 2.74 18.68 11.78
CA GLY A 171 2.03 17.98 10.70
C GLY A 171 2.80 16.78 10.11
N TYR A 172 3.97 16.47 10.66
CA TYR A 172 4.79 15.31 10.30
C TYR A 172 4.81 14.30 11.46
N PHE A 173 4.62 13.04 11.12
CA PHE A 173 4.71 11.88 12.00
C PHE A 173 5.82 10.98 11.49
N GLU A 174 6.79 10.66 12.34
CA GLU A 174 7.85 9.70 12.00
C GLU A 174 7.32 8.27 11.93
N SER A 175 6.43 7.91 12.87
CA SER A 175 5.69 6.66 12.88
C SER A 175 4.29 6.93 13.41
N ILE A 176 3.27 6.74 12.57
CA ILE A 176 1.88 7.03 12.91
C ILE A 176 1.14 5.80 13.46
N SER A 177 0.15 6.03 14.32
CA SER A 177 -0.68 5.00 14.94
C SER A 177 -2.17 5.30 14.79
N GLU A 178 -3.02 4.31 15.03
CA GLU A 178 -4.49 4.48 15.00
C GLU A 178 -5.00 5.57 15.97
N LYS A 179 -4.24 5.86 17.03
CA LYS A 179 -4.59 6.91 18.01
C LYS A 179 -4.42 8.32 17.46
N ASP A 180 -3.67 8.45 16.37
CA ASP A 180 -3.45 9.72 15.69
C ASP A 180 -4.60 10.05 14.70
N SER A 181 -5.50 9.10 14.44
CA SER A 181 -6.75 9.32 13.71
C SER A 181 -7.58 10.39 14.41
N SER A 182 -7.76 11.53 13.74
CA SER A 182 -8.41 12.70 14.33
C SER A 182 -8.72 13.73 13.25
N VAL A 183 -9.38 14.81 13.65
CA VAL A 183 -9.59 15.99 12.83
C VAL A 183 -8.49 17.00 13.14
N TYR A 184 -7.77 17.40 12.10
CA TYR A 184 -6.70 18.38 12.16
C TYR A 184 -7.12 19.66 11.46
N THR A 185 -6.74 20.81 12.00
CA THR A 185 -6.90 22.11 11.37
C THR A 185 -5.54 22.63 10.95
N CYS A 186 -5.33 22.90 9.66
CA CYS A 186 -4.18 23.66 9.20
C CYS A 186 -4.56 25.13 9.00
N THR A 187 -3.73 26.02 9.50
CA THR A 187 -3.81 27.46 9.28
C THR A 187 -2.69 27.87 8.34
N ARG A 188 -3.04 28.33 7.14
CA ARG A 188 -2.10 28.99 6.21
C ARG A 188 -2.07 30.47 6.52
N SER A 189 -0.88 31.01 6.74
CA SER A 189 -0.69 32.44 6.98
C SER A 189 -0.13 33.13 5.74
N TYR A 190 -0.56 34.37 5.53
CA TYR A 190 -0.19 35.21 4.40
C TYR A 190 0.14 36.62 4.87
N LEU A 191 1.24 37.18 4.37
CA LEU A 191 1.70 38.52 4.66
C LEU A 191 1.28 39.47 3.53
N TYR A 192 0.57 40.53 3.87
CA TYR A 192 0.21 41.60 2.94
C TYR A 192 0.25 42.96 3.65
N ARG A 193 0.99 43.92 3.09
CA ARG A 193 1.18 45.28 3.64
C ARG A 193 1.55 45.30 5.14
N GLY A 194 2.40 44.37 5.57
CA GLY A 194 2.88 44.27 6.96
C GLY A 194 1.88 43.66 7.95
N GLN A 195 0.70 43.23 7.49
CA GLN A 195 -0.28 42.50 8.31
C GLN A 195 -0.36 41.04 7.88
N THR A 196 -0.62 40.16 8.85
CA THR A 196 -0.81 38.72 8.62
C THR A 196 -2.29 38.38 8.56
N TYR A 197 -2.66 37.62 7.53
CA TYR A 197 -4.01 37.14 7.29
C TYR A 197 -3.99 35.61 7.18
N ASN A 198 -5.03 34.96 7.67
CA ASN A 198 -5.06 33.51 7.82
C ASN A 198 -6.19 32.87 7.03
N MET A 199 -5.95 31.66 6.54
CA MET A 199 -6.96 30.75 6.02
C MET A 199 -6.88 29.45 6.81
N THR A 200 -8.01 28.90 7.27
CA THR A 200 -8.02 27.58 7.89
C THR A 200 -8.67 26.53 7.00
N PHE A 201 -8.17 25.30 7.11
CA PHE A 201 -8.76 24.14 6.47
C PHE A 201 -8.77 22.97 7.45
N THR A 202 -9.82 22.18 7.38
CA THR A 202 -10.01 20.99 8.19
C THR A 202 -9.61 19.76 7.39
N VAL A 203 -8.82 18.88 8.00
CA VAL A 203 -8.38 17.60 7.44
C VAL A 203 -8.81 16.48 8.38
N SER A 204 -9.64 15.57 7.89
CA SER A 204 -10.04 14.37 8.62
C SER A 204 -9.05 13.26 8.29
N LEU A 205 -8.19 12.92 9.26
CA LEU A 205 -7.17 11.89 9.10
C LEU A 205 -7.71 10.53 9.57
N ASP A 206 -7.75 9.57 8.64
CA ASP A 206 -8.00 8.16 8.90
C ASP A 206 -6.68 7.38 8.83
N VAL A 207 -6.28 6.74 9.94
CA VAL A 207 -5.09 5.89 9.99
C VAL A 207 -5.50 4.44 9.90
N LYS A 208 -5.13 3.81 8.79
CA LYS A 208 -5.43 2.40 8.48
C LYS A 208 -4.25 1.49 8.83
N PRO A 209 -4.47 0.20 9.10
CA PRO A 209 -3.38 -0.76 9.26
C PRO A 209 -2.54 -0.87 7.98
N SER A 210 -1.23 -0.93 8.12
CA SER A 210 -0.31 -1.25 7.01
C SER A 210 -0.50 -2.67 6.51
N SER A 211 -0.24 -2.88 5.22
CA SER A 211 -0.21 -4.22 4.62
C SER A 211 1.02 -4.97 5.14
N GLU A 212 0.85 -6.23 5.50
CA GLU A 212 1.89 -7.00 6.19
C GLU A 212 1.89 -8.47 5.77
N ILE A 213 3.08 -9.06 5.69
CA ILE A 213 3.26 -10.50 5.51
C ILE A 213 3.02 -11.20 6.85
N LEU A 214 1.90 -11.92 6.96
CA LEU A 214 1.52 -12.66 8.17
C LEU A 214 2.26 -14.00 8.27
N SER A 215 2.49 -14.65 7.12
CA SER A 215 3.25 -15.89 6.99
C SER A 215 3.91 -15.96 5.61
N PRO A 216 5.07 -16.61 5.44
CA PRO A 216 5.91 -17.23 6.46
C PRO A 216 6.64 -16.20 7.34
N HIS A 217 7.26 -16.65 8.45
CA HIS A 217 8.07 -15.78 9.29
C HIS A 217 9.49 -15.59 8.71
N LYS A 218 10.16 -14.50 9.10
CA LYS A 218 11.52 -14.18 8.62
C LYS A 218 12.50 -15.32 8.94
N ASN A 219 13.21 -15.79 7.91
CA ASN A 219 14.19 -16.88 7.98
C ASN A 219 13.59 -18.24 8.41
N GLU A 220 12.31 -18.46 8.14
CA GLU A 220 11.68 -19.76 8.36
C GLU A 220 12.26 -20.82 7.41
N ALA A 221 12.60 -21.99 7.97
CA ALA A 221 13.17 -23.11 7.24
C ALA A 221 12.14 -24.26 7.17
N PHE A 222 11.71 -24.60 5.96
CA PHE A 222 10.71 -25.65 5.74
C PHE A 222 11.41 -27.00 5.59
N ARG A 223 11.05 -27.97 6.45
CA ARG A 223 11.60 -29.32 6.38
C ARG A 223 10.85 -30.16 5.35
N VAL A 224 11.54 -30.60 4.32
CA VAL A 224 10.96 -31.26 3.14
C VAL A 224 11.61 -32.60 2.84
N ASP A 225 10.88 -33.46 2.15
CA ASP A 225 11.35 -34.75 1.65
C ASP A 225 11.62 -34.62 0.13
N LEU A 226 12.72 -35.21 -0.35
CA LEU A 226 12.97 -35.22 -1.79
C LEU A 226 11.88 -35.98 -2.53
N GLY A 227 11.49 -35.45 -3.68
CA GLY A 227 10.47 -36.07 -4.52
C GLY A 227 9.03 -35.86 -4.05
N SER A 228 8.79 -35.19 -2.91
CA SER A 228 7.43 -34.90 -2.45
C SER A 228 6.89 -33.62 -3.09
N THR A 229 5.57 -33.53 -3.17
CA THR A 229 4.84 -32.30 -3.47
C THR A 229 4.74 -31.45 -2.20
N VAL A 230 5.06 -30.17 -2.28
CA VAL A 230 5.02 -29.25 -1.14
C VAL A 230 4.37 -27.94 -1.56
N VAL A 231 3.55 -27.39 -0.67
CA VAL A 231 2.89 -26.09 -0.84
C VAL A 231 3.27 -25.21 0.34
N ILE A 232 3.79 -24.02 0.05
CA ILE A 232 4.17 -23.03 1.07
C ILE A 232 3.35 -21.76 0.83
N ASN A 233 2.52 -21.42 1.82
CA ASN A 233 1.63 -20.27 1.73
C ASN A 233 2.32 -19.01 2.20
N CYS A 234 2.41 -18.02 1.32
CA CYS A 234 2.61 -16.64 1.73
C CYS A 234 1.26 -15.96 1.94
N THR A 235 0.87 -15.76 3.20
CA THR A 235 -0.38 -15.10 3.56
C THR A 235 -0.07 -13.66 3.93
N VAL A 236 -0.68 -12.71 3.24
CA VAL A 236 -0.52 -11.29 3.48
C VAL A 236 -1.86 -10.66 3.86
N PHE A 237 -1.82 -9.74 4.82
CA PHE A 237 -2.89 -8.78 5.04
C PHE A 237 -2.72 -7.63 4.05
N VAL A 238 -3.78 -7.29 3.34
CA VAL A 238 -3.79 -6.20 2.35
C VAL A 238 -4.84 -5.17 2.71
N ASN A 239 -4.50 -3.90 2.53
CA ASN A 239 -5.38 -2.77 2.82
C ASN A 239 -5.86 -2.03 1.57
N SER A 240 -5.27 -2.33 0.41
CA SER A 240 -5.58 -1.72 -0.87
C SER A 240 -5.84 -2.79 -1.91
N ASP A 241 -6.78 -2.52 -2.81
CA ASP A 241 -7.08 -3.44 -3.89
C ASP A 241 -5.88 -3.60 -4.85
N PHE A 242 -4.94 -2.64 -4.83
CA PHE A 242 -3.71 -2.63 -5.63
C PHE A 242 -2.51 -3.30 -4.97
N ASP A 243 -2.64 -3.79 -3.73
CA ASP A 243 -1.56 -4.53 -3.08
C ASP A 243 -1.47 -5.95 -3.63
N ASP A 244 -0.26 -6.44 -3.82
CA ASP A 244 -0.02 -7.77 -4.38
C ASP A 244 1.11 -8.50 -3.66
N ALA A 245 1.07 -9.84 -3.69
CA ALA A 245 2.17 -10.66 -3.22
C ALA A 245 2.55 -11.73 -4.24
N PHE A 246 3.86 -11.86 -4.44
CA PHE A 246 4.44 -12.77 -5.42
C PHE A 246 5.68 -13.45 -4.88
N TRP A 247 6.08 -14.52 -5.55
CA TRP A 247 7.26 -15.30 -5.20
C TRP A 247 8.42 -15.01 -6.15
N LEU A 248 9.61 -14.92 -5.56
CA LEU A 248 10.89 -14.87 -6.24
C LEU A 248 11.72 -16.11 -5.89
N SER A 249 12.40 -16.69 -6.87
CA SER A 249 13.42 -17.73 -6.69
C SER A 249 14.76 -17.14 -7.09
N ASP A 250 15.69 -17.04 -6.13
CA ASP A 250 17.00 -16.37 -6.29
C ASP A 250 16.91 -15.00 -6.97
N GLY A 251 15.85 -14.24 -6.62
CA GLY A 251 15.59 -12.89 -7.13
C GLY A 251 14.87 -12.82 -8.48
N SER A 252 14.63 -13.96 -9.15
CA SER A 252 13.82 -14.04 -10.38
C SER A 252 12.37 -14.38 -10.08
N PHE A 253 11.42 -13.87 -10.85
CA PHE A 253 10.01 -14.19 -10.67
C PHE A 253 9.75 -15.69 -10.84
N VAL A 254 8.96 -16.25 -9.93
CA VAL A 254 8.41 -17.61 -10.08
C VAL A 254 7.22 -17.55 -11.03
N GLU A 255 7.06 -18.54 -11.89
CA GLU A 255 5.96 -18.60 -12.86
C GLU A 255 4.62 -18.88 -12.17
N THR A 256 3.52 -18.43 -12.78
CA THR A 256 2.14 -18.74 -12.31
C THR A 256 1.50 -19.92 -13.06
N ASP A 257 2.12 -20.34 -14.17
CA ASP A 257 1.66 -21.49 -14.94
C ASP A 257 1.99 -22.80 -14.21
N ASN A 258 0.96 -23.62 -13.99
CA ASN A 258 1.05 -24.90 -13.31
C ASN A 258 1.74 -26.01 -14.13
N SER A 259 2.13 -25.72 -15.37
CA SER A 259 2.95 -26.60 -16.20
C SER A 259 4.42 -26.67 -15.74
N PHE A 260 4.89 -25.66 -15.00
CA PHE A 260 6.26 -25.62 -14.46
C PHE A 260 6.41 -26.48 -13.21
N PRO A 261 7.62 -27.04 -12.94
CA PRO A 261 7.84 -27.87 -11.77
C PRO A 261 7.71 -27.10 -10.45
N VAL A 262 8.02 -25.80 -10.49
CA VAL A 262 7.85 -24.84 -9.40
C VAL A 262 7.05 -23.66 -9.96
N PHE A 263 5.91 -23.39 -9.36
CA PHE A 263 5.03 -22.28 -9.74
C PHE A 263 4.36 -21.73 -8.48
N TYR A 264 3.65 -20.60 -8.60
CA TYR A 264 2.79 -20.14 -7.52
C TYR A 264 1.38 -19.82 -8.01
N ASN A 265 0.40 -19.99 -7.13
CA ASN A 265 -0.95 -19.51 -7.35
C ASN A 265 -1.28 -18.41 -6.34
N SER A 266 -2.23 -17.55 -6.69
CA SER A 266 -2.67 -16.46 -5.83
C SER A 266 -4.17 -16.54 -5.61
N THR A 267 -4.60 -16.39 -4.35
CA THR A 267 -6.00 -16.31 -3.98
C THR A 267 -6.23 -15.10 -3.10
N ARG A 268 -7.36 -14.41 -3.30
CA ARG A 268 -7.71 -13.22 -2.53
C ARG A 268 -9.07 -13.43 -1.90
N VAL A 269 -9.14 -13.25 -0.58
CA VAL A 269 -10.32 -13.48 0.24
C VAL A 269 -10.64 -12.21 1.00
N LYS A 270 -11.81 -11.63 0.71
CA LYS A 270 -12.32 -10.43 1.37
C LYS A 270 -13.40 -10.83 2.37
N ASN A 271 -13.11 -10.64 3.66
CA ASN A 271 -14.08 -10.76 4.74
C ASN A 271 -14.66 -9.37 5.08
N SER A 272 -15.67 -9.31 5.95
CA SER A 272 -16.35 -8.06 6.31
C SER A 272 -15.46 -7.00 7.00
N LYS A 273 -14.27 -7.38 7.48
CA LYS A 273 -13.34 -6.49 8.20
C LYS A 273 -11.90 -6.49 7.64
N GLU A 274 -11.51 -7.53 6.92
CA GLU A 274 -10.12 -7.76 6.51
C GLU A 274 -10.08 -8.40 5.13
N GLU A 275 -9.09 -8.01 4.34
CA GLU A 275 -8.76 -8.64 3.07
C GLU A 275 -7.41 -9.33 3.20
N LYS A 276 -7.37 -10.60 2.79
CA LYS A 276 -6.16 -11.42 2.82
C LYS A 276 -5.86 -11.93 1.43
N LEU A 277 -4.61 -11.81 1.02
CA LEU A 277 -4.09 -12.41 -0.20
C LEU A 277 -3.15 -13.56 0.18
N THR A 278 -3.30 -14.70 -0.46
CA THR A 278 -2.44 -15.87 -0.26
C THR A 278 -1.79 -16.24 -1.57
N ALA A 279 -0.46 -16.09 -1.65
CA ALA A 279 0.36 -16.57 -2.75
C ALA A 279 1.00 -17.90 -2.33
N SER A 280 0.54 -19.03 -2.85
CA SER A 280 1.06 -20.34 -2.48
C SER A 280 2.10 -20.82 -3.49
N LEU A 281 3.35 -20.96 -3.03
CA LEU A 281 4.44 -21.54 -3.79
C LEU A 281 4.27 -23.07 -3.80
N VAL A 282 4.20 -23.65 -4.98
CA VAL A 282 3.94 -25.07 -5.20
C VAL A 282 5.15 -25.72 -5.85
N PHE A 283 5.69 -26.73 -5.17
CA PHE A 283 6.66 -27.68 -5.71
C PHE A 283 5.91 -28.93 -6.10
N THR A 284 5.86 -29.25 -7.40
CA THR A 284 5.26 -30.51 -7.87
C THR A 284 6.05 -31.72 -7.36
N LYS A 285 7.39 -31.61 -7.43
CA LYS A 285 8.34 -32.61 -6.97
C LYS A 285 9.66 -31.93 -6.56
N ILE A 286 9.99 -31.97 -5.27
CA ILE A 286 11.22 -31.35 -4.76
C ILE A 286 12.47 -32.07 -5.26
N SER A 287 13.41 -31.30 -5.77
CA SER A 287 14.73 -31.73 -6.24
C SER A 287 15.85 -31.24 -5.32
N GLU A 288 17.09 -31.71 -5.55
CA GLU A 288 18.25 -31.21 -4.80
C GLU A 288 18.61 -29.77 -5.14
N GLU A 289 18.37 -29.32 -6.38
CA GLU A 289 18.58 -27.92 -6.76
C GLU A 289 17.64 -26.98 -6.00
N ASP A 290 16.41 -27.40 -5.70
CA ASP A 290 15.44 -26.58 -4.96
C ASP A 290 15.89 -26.31 -3.52
N LEU A 291 16.68 -27.21 -2.92
CA LEU A 291 17.24 -27.03 -1.58
C LEU A 291 18.38 -26.00 -1.54
N LEU A 292 18.96 -25.66 -2.69
CA LEU A 292 20.07 -24.70 -2.81
C LEU A 292 19.59 -23.27 -3.11
N LYS A 293 18.32 -23.10 -3.51
CA LYS A 293 17.72 -21.83 -3.88
C LYS A 293 17.07 -21.15 -2.67
N ASN A 294 17.04 -19.82 -2.70
CA ASN A 294 16.26 -19.02 -1.77
C ASN A 294 14.93 -18.63 -2.40
N TYR A 295 13.84 -18.82 -1.66
CA TYR A 295 12.52 -18.39 -2.10
C TYR A 295 12.07 -17.20 -1.29
N THR A 296 11.68 -16.12 -1.95
CA THR A 296 11.28 -14.87 -1.30
C THR A 296 9.84 -14.55 -1.65
N CYS A 297 8.97 -14.50 -0.65
CA CYS A 297 7.67 -13.86 -0.82
C CYS A 297 7.86 -12.36 -0.66
N LYS A 298 7.43 -11.59 -1.66
CA LYS A 298 7.48 -10.14 -1.64
C LYS A 298 6.06 -9.58 -1.67
N LEU A 299 5.78 -8.65 -0.77
CA LEU A 299 4.56 -7.85 -0.70
C LEU A 299 4.86 -6.47 -1.28
N GLU A 300 4.12 -6.10 -2.33
CA GLU A 300 4.18 -4.80 -2.97
C GLU A 300 2.87 -4.05 -2.72
N SER A 301 2.99 -2.75 -2.43
CA SER A 301 1.84 -1.90 -2.14
C SER A 301 2.03 -0.54 -2.78
N SER A 302 0.93 0.06 -3.20
CA SER A 302 0.91 1.40 -3.78
C SER A 302 1.08 2.52 -2.75
N HIS A 303 0.95 2.19 -1.47
CA HIS A 303 0.92 3.18 -0.39
C HIS A 303 2.09 3.06 0.58
N GLN A 304 2.90 2.01 0.48
CA GLN A 304 3.99 1.74 1.40
C GLN A 304 5.19 1.11 0.72
N SER A 305 6.32 1.12 1.42
CA SER A 305 7.52 0.42 0.97
C SER A 305 7.27 -1.09 0.89
N SER A 306 7.83 -1.74 -0.12
CA SER A 306 7.72 -3.19 -0.27
C SER A 306 8.35 -3.91 0.91
N SER A 307 7.71 -4.97 1.39
CA SER A 307 8.26 -5.87 2.41
C SER A 307 8.47 -7.26 1.79
N PHE A 308 9.35 -8.06 2.40
CA PHE A 308 9.66 -9.38 1.89
C PHE A 308 10.11 -10.33 2.99
N VAL A 309 9.85 -11.62 2.78
CA VAL A 309 10.32 -12.71 3.63
C VAL A 309 10.98 -13.76 2.76
N THR A 310 12.22 -14.10 3.09
CA THR A 310 12.96 -15.19 2.46
C THR A 310 12.89 -16.44 3.32
N ILE A 311 12.62 -17.57 2.67
CA ILE A 311 12.56 -18.90 3.27
C ILE A 311 13.62 -19.80 2.63
N THR A 312 13.96 -20.86 3.35
CA THR A 312 14.86 -21.92 2.85
C THR A 312 14.22 -23.29 3.02
N LEU A 313 14.63 -24.23 2.18
CA LEU A 313 14.19 -25.63 2.28
C LEU A 313 15.32 -26.45 2.91
N THR A 314 14.96 -27.33 3.86
CA THR A 314 15.91 -28.21 4.53
C THR A 314 15.45 -29.66 4.44
N ARG A 315 16.37 -30.59 4.17
CA ARG A 315 16.04 -32.02 4.12
C ARG A 315 15.59 -32.50 5.51
N LYS A 316 14.49 -33.24 5.59
CA LYS A 316 14.12 -33.94 6.83
C LYS A 316 15.22 -34.93 7.22
N ALA A 317 15.65 -34.87 8.48
CA ALA A 317 16.58 -35.85 9.02
C ALA A 317 15.89 -37.22 9.07
N HIS A 318 16.43 -38.19 8.33
CA HIS A 318 15.95 -39.56 8.38
C HIS A 318 16.43 -40.21 9.69
N HIS A 319 15.60 -40.15 10.74
CA HIS A 319 15.89 -40.86 11.98
C HIS A 319 15.77 -42.37 11.75
N PHE A 320 16.90 -43.07 11.68
CA PHE A 320 16.90 -44.53 11.76
C PHE A 320 16.41 -44.95 13.14
N PRO A 321 15.37 -45.81 13.26
CA PRO A 321 14.87 -46.21 14.55
C PRO A 321 15.96 -46.97 15.32
N LEU A 322 16.15 -46.61 16.59
CA LEU A 322 17.13 -47.22 17.49
C LEU A 322 17.02 -48.77 17.52
N SER A 323 15.81 -49.29 17.29
CA SER A 323 15.52 -50.71 17.13
C SER A 323 16.28 -51.35 15.98
N LEU A 324 16.36 -50.70 14.81
CA LEU A 324 17.04 -51.24 13.63
C LEU A 324 18.56 -51.28 13.83
N THR A 325 19.13 -50.26 14.47
CA THR A 325 20.56 -50.22 14.80
C THR A 325 20.92 -51.26 15.85
N LEU A 326 20.10 -51.47 16.88
CA LEU A 326 20.25 -52.55 17.85
C LEU A 326 20.12 -53.94 17.21
N CYS A 327 19.18 -54.14 16.27
CA CYS A 327 19.05 -55.38 15.51
C CYS A 327 20.30 -55.68 14.67
N ILE A 328 20.84 -54.69 13.96
CA ILE A 328 22.06 -54.87 13.16
C ILE A 328 23.24 -55.24 14.06
N VAL A 329 23.42 -54.56 15.20
CA VAL A 329 24.49 -54.87 16.16
C VAL A 329 24.34 -56.28 16.74
N ALA A 330 23.12 -56.69 17.10
CA ALA A 330 22.85 -58.04 17.60
C ALA A 330 23.13 -59.12 16.55
N ILE A 331 22.72 -58.90 15.29
CA ILE A 331 22.98 -59.83 14.18
C ILE A 331 24.49 -59.97 13.95
N VAL A 332 25.24 -58.87 13.93
CA VAL A 332 26.70 -58.89 13.76
C VAL A 332 27.37 -59.63 14.93
N ALA A 333 26.93 -59.41 16.17
CA ALA A 333 27.45 -60.13 17.33
C ALA A 333 27.22 -61.64 17.22
N VAL A 334 26.04 -62.08 16.77
CA VAL A 334 25.74 -63.51 16.55
C VAL A 334 26.61 -64.09 15.44
N ILE A 335 26.85 -63.36 14.35
CA ILE A 335 27.74 -63.80 13.26
C ILE A 335 29.19 -63.96 13.77
N VAL A 336 29.69 -63.01 14.55
CA VAL A 336 31.05 -63.09 15.13
C VAL A 336 31.17 -64.26 16.11
N LEU A 337 30.15 -64.51 16.94
CA LEU A 337 30.14 -65.63 17.87
C LEU A 337 30.03 -66.99 17.16
N THR A 338 29.26 -67.08 16.08
CA THR A 338 29.12 -68.32 15.30
C THR A 338 30.37 -68.63 14.48
N ILE A 339 30.98 -67.63 13.83
CA ILE A 339 32.24 -67.78 13.10
C ILE A 339 33.39 -68.04 14.09
N GLY A 340 33.48 -67.28 15.19
CA GLY A 340 34.48 -67.50 16.24
C GLY A 340 34.36 -68.89 16.87
N GLY A 341 33.13 -69.34 17.16
CA GLY A 341 32.84 -70.68 17.64
C GLY A 341 33.21 -71.78 16.63
N ALA A 342 32.90 -71.60 15.34
CA ALA A 342 33.26 -72.54 14.28
C ALA A 342 34.79 -72.60 14.05
N VAL A 343 35.51 -71.48 14.18
CA VAL A 343 36.98 -71.43 14.10
C VAL A 343 37.63 -72.10 15.32
N ILE A 344 37.06 -71.94 16.50
CA ILE A 344 37.54 -72.62 17.72
C ILE A 344 37.27 -74.13 17.65
N LEU A 345 36.09 -74.55 17.16
CA LEU A 345 35.72 -75.95 16.97
C LEU A 345 36.55 -76.64 15.87
N SER A 346 36.85 -75.95 14.77
CA SER A 346 37.74 -76.47 13.72
C SER A 346 39.19 -76.58 14.21
N ARG A 347 39.69 -75.63 15.01
CA ARG A 347 41.00 -75.75 15.69
C ARG A 347 41.02 -76.84 16.77
N GLY A 348 39.91 -77.07 17.47
CA GLY A 348 39.76 -78.16 18.45
C GLY A 348 39.69 -79.56 17.82
N CYS A 349 38.98 -79.71 16.70
CA CYS A 349 38.91 -80.95 15.94
C CYS A 349 40.23 -81.29 15.23
N SER A 350 40.99 -80.29 14.77
CA SER A 350 42.32 -80.52 14.19
C SER A 350 43.34 -80.99 15.23
N ARG A 351 43.14 -80.68 16.53
CA ARG A 351 44.01 -81.13 17.63
C ARG A 351 43.65 -82.52 18.19
N SER A 352 42.49 -83.08 17.84
CA SER A 352 41.97 -84.35 18.38
C SER A 352 42.23 -85.58 17.48
N LYS A 353 42.58 -85.39 16.19
CA LYS A 353 42.91 -86.50 15.28
C LYS A 353 44.41 -86.54 14.92
N GLY A 354 45.17 -87.19 15.79
CA GLY A 354 46.52 -87.72 15.57
C GLY A 354 47.05 -88.27 16.90
N CYS A 355 47.14 -89.58 17.15
CA CYS A 355 48.06 -90.48 16.48
C CYS A 355 47.66 -91.95 16.73
N VAL A 356 47.34 -92.73 15.69
CA VAL A 356 47.43 -94.20 15.72
C VAL A 356 48.65 -94.57 14.90
N ARG A 357 49.65 -95.18 15.56
CA ARG A 357 50.80 -95.82 14.91
C ARG A 357 50.29 -96.94 14.00
N LEU A 358 50.52 -96.79 12.70
CA LEU A 358 50.49 -97.91 11.75
C LEU A 358 51.91 -98.13 11.23
N ASN A 359 52.35 -99.37 11.39
CA ASN A 359 53.71 -99.81 11.12
C ASN A 359 54.10 -99.67 9.65
N ARG A 360 55.36 -99.29 9.49
CA ARG A 360 56.17 -99.30 8.28
C ARG A 360 56.15 -100.69 7.61
N ALA A 361 55.58 -100.78 6.40
CA ALA A 361 55.93 -101.79 5.41
C ALA A 361 56.72 -101.13 4.26
N LYS A 362 57.81 -101.78 3.87
CA LYS A 362 58.89 -101.29 3.01
C LYS A 362 58.61 -101.70 1.55
N ARG A 363 58.64 -100.76 0.58
CA ARG A 363 58.96 -101.10 -0.83
C ARG A 363 59.41 -99.88 -1.68
N SER A 364 60.72 -99.86 -1.96
CA SER A 364 61.41 -99.64 -3.24
C SER A 364 60.89 -98.62 -4.29
N SER A 365 61.68 -97.54 -4.46
CA SER A 365 62.33 -97.06 -5.70
C SER A 365 61.56 -97.04 -7.04
N SER A 366 61.37 -95.84 -7.61
CA SER A 366 61.93 -95.33 -8.91
C SER A 366 61.20 -94.02 -9.30
N HIS A 367 61.88 -92.88 -9.40
CA HIS A 367 62.56 -92.27 -10.56
C HIS A 367 61.63 -91.57 -11.60
N LEU A 368 62.12 -90.40 -12.06
CA LEU A 368 61.69 -89.50 -13.17
C LEU A 368 60.62 -88.41 -12.83
N SER A 369 61.03 -87.13 -12.76
CA SER A 369 61.18 -86.13 -13.87
C SER A 369 59.80 -85.68 -14.38
N THR A 370 59.38 -84.42 -14.38
CA THR A 370 59.98 -83.14 -14.83
C THR A 370 59.02 -82.03 -14.35
N SER A 371 59.49 -80.85 -13.91
CA SER A 371 59.42 -79.56 -14.64
C SER A 371 58.14 -79.41 -15.49
N TRP A 372 57.31 -78.37 -15.39
CA TRP A 372 57.61 -77.01 -15.89
C TRP A 372 56.67 -75.95 -15.26
N SER A 373 57.31 -74.87 -14.80
CA SER A 373 56.94 -73.43 -14.83
C SER A 373 55.50 -72.94 -15.04
N ARG A 374 55.04 -72.16 -14.04
CA ARG A 374 54.75 -70.70 -14.08
C ARG A 374 53.75 -70.21 -15.15
N VAL A 375 52.54 -69.81 -14.71
CA VAL A 375 51.94 -68.44 -14.72
C VAL A 375 50.58 -68.54 -14.01
#